data_AF-X1EW11-F1
#
_entry.id   AF-X1EW11-F1
#
_cell.length_a   1.000
_cell.length_b   1.000
_cell.length_c   1.000
_cell.angle_alpha   90.00
_cell.angle_beta   90.00
_cell.angle_gamma   90.00
#
_symmetry.space_group_name_H-M   'P 1'
#
loop_
_entity.id
_entity.type
_entity.pdbx_description
1 polymer ?
#
loop_
_entity_poly.entity_id
_entity_poly.type
_entity_poly.pdbx_seq_one_letter_code
_entity_poly.pdbx_strand_id
1 'polypeptide(L)'
;SRLPRKIFDVHVHINLPEHVATVPPERWLSDWALESGHLLPAEDAYACARELFPDCQYRVAGFPWPIKEADMEANNAYLAAKRAEGLLLPFMTVRPEWKPEEIEEILLREGFVGFKPYPDMVSGVKGADISIFDFL
;
A
#
# COMPACT_ATOMS: atom_id res chain seq x y z
N SER A 1 10.57 21.54 -19.61
CA SER A 1 10.22 21.43 -18.19
C SER A 1 11.45 21.67 -17.30
N ARG A 2 11.29 22.23 -16.09
CA ARG A 2 12.35 22.34 -15.05
C ARG A 2 12.44 21.10 -14.14
N LEU A 3 11.56 20.11 -14.34
CA LEU A 3 11.52 18.87 -13.55
C LEU A 3 12.52 17.84 -14.08
N PRO A 4 12.99 16.91 -13.23
CA PRO A 4 13.80 15.79 -13.67
C PRO A 4 13.03 14.90 -14.66
N ARG A 5 13.75 14.28 -15.60
CA ARG A 5 13.14 13.34 -16.57
C ARG A 5 12.52 12.11 -15.92
N LYS A 6 12.93 11.78 -14.70
CA LYS A 6 12.47 10.62 -13.94
C LYS A 6 12.03 11.06 -12.56
N ILE A 7 10.86 10.64 -12.15
CA ILE A 7 10.30 10.85 -10.82
C ILE A 7 10.00 9.48 -10.24
N PHE A 8 10.44 9.25 -9.01
CA PHE A 8 10.07 8.07 -8.25
C PHE A 8 9.31 8.52 -7.01
N ASP A 9 8.04 8.19 -6.95
CA ASP A 9 7.21 8.41 -5.77
C ASP A 9 7.44 7.28 -4.78
N VAL A 10 7.98 7.63 -3.62
CA VAL A 10 8.41 6.67 -2.62
C VAL A 10 7.27 6.14 -1.76
N HIS A 11 6.06 6.73 -1.83
CA HIS A 11 4.95 6.32 -0.99
C HIS A 11 3.58 6.64 -1.62
N VAL A 12 2.97 5.63 -2.27
CA VAL A 12 1.59 5.72 -2.79
C VAL A 12 0.77 4.53 -2.34
N HIS A 13 -0.38 4.78 -1.71
CA HIS A 13 -1.35 3.73 -1.41
C HIS A 13 -2.17 3.41 -2.65
N ILE A 14 -2.24 2.13 -3.02
CA ILE A 14 -2.88 1.67 -4.26
C ILE A 14 -3.95 0.65 -3.90
N ASN A 15 -5.22 0.98 -4.12
CA ASN A 15 -6.35 0.21 -3.59
C ASN A 15 -7.53 0.16 -4.54
N LEU A 16 -8.24 -0.97 -4.50
CA LEU A 16 -9.49 -1.20 -5.20
C LEU A 16 -10.67 -1.20 -4.22
N PRO A 17 -11.91 -0.95 -4.69
CA PRO A 17 -13.10 -0.96 -3.84
C PRO A 17 -13.26 -2.25 -3.01
N GLU A 18 -12.96 -3.41 -3.60
CA GLU A 18 -13.03 -4.71 -2.94
C GLU A 18 -12.06 -4.85 -1.76
N HIS A 19 -10.91 -4.17 -1.78
CA HIS A 19 -9.93 -4.25 -0.69
C HIS A 19 -10.41 -3.58 0.60
N VAL A 20 -11.41 -2.69 0.49
CA VAL A 20 -11.92 -1.89 1.60
C VAL A 20 -13.42 -2.06 1.81
N ALA A 21 -14.04 -3.04 1.14
CA ALA A 21 -15.47 -3.26 1.16
C ALA A 21 -16.02 -3.62 2.55
N THR A 22 -15.19 -4.22 3.40
CA THR A 22 -15.53 -4.64 4.77
C THR A 22 -15.22 -3.58 5.82
N VAL A 23 -14.63 -2.45 5.43
CA VAL A 23 -14.27 -1.39 6.37
C VAL A 23 -15.55 -0.70 6.86
N PRO A 24 -15.80 -0.67 8.18
CA PRO A 24 -17.07 -0.19 8.70
C PRO A 24 -17.16 1.35 8.62
N PRO A 25 -18.36 1.93 8.48
CA PRO A 25 -18.55 3.38 8.31
C PRO A 25 -17.88 4.25 9.39
N GLU A 26 -17.95 3.82 10.65
CA GLU A 26 -17.32 4.51 11.78
C GLU A 26 -15.79 4.58 11.66
N ARG A 27 -15.17 3.64 10.95
CA ARG A 27 -13.73 3.64 10.70
C ARG A 27 -13.35 4.78 9.79
N TRP A 28 -14.11 5.01 8.72
CA TRP A 28 -13.88 6.13 7.81
C TRP A 28 -13.99 7.47 8.54
N LEU A 29 -15.02 7.63 9.36
CA LEU A 29 -15.28 8.87 10.12
C LEU A 29 -14.33 9.10 11.30
N SER A 30 -13.44 8.13 11.60
CA SER A 30 -12.52 8.23 12.75
C SER A 30 -11.31 9.11 12.48
N ASP A 31 -10.96 9.32 11.21
CA ASP A 31 -9.85 10.17 10.79
C ASP A 31 -10.13 10.71 9.37
N TRP A 32 -10.04 12.02 9.18
CA TRP A 32 -10.27 12.67 7.87
C TRP A 32 -9.37 12.10 6.77
N ALA A 33 -8.17 11.60 7.13
CA ALA A 33 -7.25 10.99 6.19
C ALA A 33 -7.77 9.66 5.64
N LEU A 34 -8.66 8.97 6.36
CA LEU A 34 -9.30 7.73 5.92
C LEU A 34 -10.48 8.01 4.99
N GLU A 35 -11.21 9.11 5.20
CA GLU A 35 -12.32 9.53 4.33
C GLU A 35 -11.90 9.83 2.89
N SER A 36 -10.60 10.06 2.65
CA SER A 36 -10.04 10.39 1.34
C SER A 36 -8.93 9.42 0.96
N GLY A 37 -8.67 9.28 -0.35
CA GLY A 37 -7.52 8.52 -0.87
C GLY A 37 -7.57 7.00 -0.70
N HIS A 38 -8.65 6.43 -0.13
CA HIS A 38 -8.80 4.99 0.06
C HIS A 38 -9.07 4.21 -1.24
N LEU A 39 -9.41 4.91 -2.34
CA LEU A 39 -9.57 4.33 -3.67
C LEU A 39 -8.60 5.01 -4.64
N LEU A 40 -7.61 4.25 -5.10
CA LEU A 40 -6.65 4.69 -6.10
C LEU A 40 -6.10 3.46 -6.82
N PRO A 41 -6.76 2.96 -7.87
CA PRO A 41 -6.18 1.96 -8.76
C PRO A 41 -4.83 2.44 -9.33
N ALA A 42 -3.93 1.51 -9.65
CA ALA A 42 -2.60 1.86 -10.15
C ALA A 42 -2.67 2.70 -11.44
N GLU A 43 -3.59 2.35 -12.33
CA GLU A 43 -3.84 3.02 -13.60
C GLU A 43 -4.24 4.48 -13.41
N ASP A 44 -5.07 4.75 -12.41
CA ASP A 44 -5.53 6.09 -12.08
C ASP A 44 -4.39 6.93 -11.48
N ALA A 45 -3.57 6.34 -10.60
CA ALA A 45 -2.36 7.01 -10.11
C ALA A 45 -1.44 7.43 -11.27
N TYR A 46 -1.26 6.56 -12.26
CA TYR A 46 -0.48 6.88 -13.46
C TYR A 46 -1.17 7.87 -14.39
N ALA A 47 -2.51 7.86 -14.48
CA ALA A 47 -3.26 8.86 -15.24
C ALA A 47 -3.06 10.26 -14.66
N CYS A 48 -3.25 10.42 -13.35
CA CYS A 48 -2.99 11.68 -12.64
C CYS A 48 -1.53 12.12 -12.80
N ALA A 49 -0.58 11.21 -12.66
CA ALA A 49 0.84 11.53 -12.83
C ALA A 49 1.17 12.02 -14.25
N ARG A 50 0.55 11.46 -15.29
CA ARG A 50 0.73 11.93 -16.68
C ARG A 50 0.16 13.33 -16.89
N GLU A 51 -0.94 13.68 -16.24
CA GLU A 51 -1.52 15.02 -16.32
C GLU A 51 -0.62 16.07 -15.63
N LEU A 52 -0.06 15.71 -14.47
CA LEU A 52 0.81 16.61 -13.70
C LEU A 52 2.24 16.71 -14.27
N PHE A 53 2.76 15.59 -14.78
CA PHE A 53 4.15 15.43 -15.20
C PHE A 53 4.26 14.84 -16.61
N PRO A 54 3.71 15.50 -17.65
CA PRO A 54 3.57 14.92 -19.00
C PRO A 54 4.90 14.54 -19.66
N ASP A 55 5.99 15.23 -19.30
CA ASP A 55 7.34 15.01 -19.84
C ASP A 55 8.22 14.09 -18.97
N CYS A 56 7.67 13.52 -17.88
CA CYS A 56 8.43 12.75 -16.91
C CYS A 56 8.09 11.26 -16.96
N GLN A 57 9.10 10.41 -16.81
CA GLN A 57 8.90 9.00 -16.47
C GLN A 57 8.61 8.91 -14.97
N TYR A 58 7.34 8.69 -14.63
CA TYR A 58 6.90 8.50 -13.25
C TYR A 58 6.90 7.01 -12.92
N ARG A 59 7.29 6.65 -11.69
CA ARG A 59 7.14 5.31 -11.12
C ARG A 59 6.82 5.43 -9.63
N VAL A 60 6.12 4.44 -9.09
CA VAL A 60 5.73 4.43 -7.67
C VAL A 60 6.26 3.22 -6.92
N ALA A 61 6.60 3.44 -5.65
CA ALA A 61 6.50 2.41 -4.62
C ALA A 61 5.02 2.30 -4.20
N GLY A 62 4.43 1.12 -4.42
CA GLY A 62 3.02 0.85 -4.14
C GLY A 62 2.85 0.17 -2.79
N PHE A 63 1.85 0.62 -2.03
CA PHE A 63 1.56 0.15 -0.68
C PHE A 63 0.07 -0.20 -0.50
N PRO A 64 -0.25 -1.24 0.29
CA PRO A 64 -1.63 -1.52 0.69
C PRO A 64 -2.26 -0.39 1.51
N TRP A 65 -3.59 -0.38 1.63
CA TRP A 65 -4.27 0.55 2.54
C TRP A 65 -3.88 0.27 4.00
N PRO A 66 -3.57 1.28 4.84
CA PRO A 66 -2.88 1.06 6.11
C PRO A 66 -3.82 0.84 7.30
N ILE A 67 -4.90 0.06 7.14
CA ILE A 67 -5.86 -0.23 8.22
C ILE A 67 -6.19 -1.71 8.34
N LYS A 68 -6.38 -2.18 9.57
CA LYS A 68 -6.60 -3.60 9.88
C LYS A 68 -7.89 -4.18 9.30
N GLU A 69 -8.90 -3.35 9.02
CA GLU A 69 -10.18 -3.78 8.46
C GLU A 69 -10.12 -4.02 6.94
N ALA A 70 -9.08 -3.53 6.27
CA ALA A 70 -8.88 -3.76 4.85
C ALA A 70 -8.34 -5.18 4.59
N ASP A 71 -8.70 -5.71 3.42
CA ASP A 71 -8.25 -7.02 2.96
C ASP A 71 -6.79 -6.92 2.49
N MET A 72 -5.87 -7.22 3.39
CA MET A 72 -4.43 -7.16 3.14
C MET A 72 -3.97 -8.19 2.10
N GLU A 73 -4.59 -9.37 2.07
CA GLU A 73 -4.19 -10.44 1.16
C GLU A 73 -4.54 -10.06 -0.28
N ALA A 74 -5.78 -9.61 -0.51
CA ALA A 74 -6.20 -9.11 -1.81
C ALA A 74 -5.36 -7.91 -2.26
N ASN A 75 -5.03 -7.00 -1.34
CA ASN A 75 -4.20 -5.84 -1.63
C ASN A 75 -2.77 -6.21 -2.07
N ASN A 76 -2.12 -7.09 -1.29
CA ASN A 76 -0.80 -7.60 -1.62
C ASN A 76 -0.83 -8.32 -2.97
N ALA A 77 -1.83 -9.16 -3.23
CA ALA A 77 -1.99 -9.86 -4.49
C ALA A 77 -2.15 -8.89 -5.68
N TYR A 78 -2.92 -7.82 -5.51
CA TYR A 78 -3.07 -6.79 -6.53
C TYR A 78 -1.74 -6.08 -6.84
N LEU A 79 -0.99 -5.69 -5.80
CA LEU A 79 0.32 -5.07 -5.97
C LEU A 79 1.34 -5.98 -6.65
N ALA A 80 1.34 -7.28 -6.31
CA ALA A 80 2.16 -8.28 -6.97
C ALA A 80 1.80 -8.42 -8.46
N ALA A 81 0.50 -8.45 -8.79
CA ALA A 81 0.05 -8.47 -10.18
C ALA A 81 0.52 -7.22 -10.94
N LYS A 82 0.40 -6.03 -10.36
CA LYS A 82 0.87 -4.77 -10.97
C LYS A 82 2.40 -4.72 -11.10
N ARG A 83 3.13 -5.40 -10.23
CA ARG A 83 4.56 -5.61 -10.41
C ARG A 83 4.88 -6.53 -11.58
N ALA A 84 4.14 -7.62 -11.76
CA ALA A 84 4.31 -8.52 -12.90
C ALA A 84 4.04 -7.81 -14.24
N GLU A 85 3.12 -6.85 -14.26
CA GLU A 85 2.87 -5.95 -15.40
C GLU A 85 3.99 -4.90 -15.60
N GLY A 86 4.96 -4.80 -14.69
CA GLY A 86 6.05 -3.84 -14.73
C GLY A 86 5.68 -2.42 -14.25
N LEU A 87 4.46 -2.23 -13.73
CA LEU A 87 3.95 -0.90 -13.39
C LEU A 87 4.64 -0.31 -12.17
N LEU A 88 4.75 -1.04 -11.06
CA LEU A 88 5.20 -0.47 -9.77
C LEU A 88 6.24 -1.32 -9.05
N LEU A 89 6.80 -0.78 -7.96
CA LEU A 89 7.62 -1.52 -7.00
C LEU A 89 6.78 -1.77 -5.73
N PRO A 90 6.33 -3.00 -5.46
CA PRO A 90 5.37 -3.23 -4.39
C PRO A 90 6.08 -3.49 -3.06
N PHE A 91 5.54 -2.90 -1.99
CA PHE A 91 5.86 -3.27 -0.63
C PHE A 91 4.71 -4.09 -0.05
N MET A 92 5.05 -5.19 0.62
CA MET A 92 4.09 -6.10 1.22
C MET A 92 3.69 -5.62 2.60
N THR A 93 2.40 -5.53 2.89
CA THR A 93 1.94 -5.38 4.29
C THR A 93 1.80 -6.74 4.93
N VAL A 94 2.12 -6.81 6.21
CA VAL A 94 2.07 -8.03 7.02
C VAL A 94 1.21 -7.80 8.25
N ARG A 95 0.70 -8.90 8.81
CA ARG A 95 0.00 -8.90 10.10
C ARG A 95 0.86 -9.62 11.14
N PRO A 96 0.88 -9.18 12.42
CA PRO A 96 1.67 -9.82 13.47
C PRO A 96 1.35 -11.31 13.68
N GLU A 97 0.13 -11.75 13.35
CA GLU A 97 -0.29 -13.14 13.44
C GLU A 97 0.19 -14.03 12.29
N TRP A 98 0.79 -13.46 11.24
CA TRP A 98 1.31 -14.22 10.10
C TRP A 98 2.65 -14.87 10.43
N LYS A 99 2.89 -16.07 9.90
CA LYS A 99 4.15 -16.78 10.17
C LYS A 99 5.31 -16.16 9.40
N PRO A 100 6.44 -15.83 10.05
CA PRO A 100 7.61 -15.23 9.40
C PRO A 100 8.10 -15.98 8.16
N GLU A 101 8.11 -17.31 8.19
CA GLU A 101 8.61 -18.14 7.08
C GLU A 101 7.68 -18.08 5.86
N GLU A 102 6.37 -18.01 6.10
CA GLU A 102 5.36 -17.92 5.03
C GLU A 102 5.40 -16.55 4.35
N ILE A 103 5.57 -15.47 5.13
CA ILE A 103 5.65 -14.10 4.58
C ILE A 103 6.95 -13.86 3.81
N GLU A 104 8.08 -14.46 4.24
CA GLU A 104 9.35 -14.36 3.52
C GLU A 104 9.26 -15.08 2.16
N GLU A 105 8.63 -16.27 2.12
CA GLU A 105 8.40 -16.97 0.86
C GLU A 105 7.55 -16.15 -0.11
N ILE A 106 6.47 -15.54 0.36
CA ILE A 106 5.61 -14.67 -0.45
C ILE A 106 6.39 -13.45 -0.96
N LEU A 107 7.15 -12.78 -0.09
CA LEU A 107 7.94 -11.60 -0.46
C LEU A 107 8.88 -11.89 -1.64
N LEU A 108 9.60 -13.01 -1.56
CA LEU A 108 10.56 -13.42 -2.58
C LEU A 108 9.88 -13.91 -3.86
N ARG A 109 8.83 -14.73 -3.73
CA ARG A 109 8.14 -15.36 -4.87
C ARG A 109 7.37 -14.35 -5.71
N GLU A 110 6.68 -13.41 -5.07
CA GLU A 110 5.77 -12.47 -5.74
C GLU A 110 6.46 -11.14 -6.16
N GLY A 111 7.76 -11.01 -5.92
CA GLY A 111 8.56 -9.88 -6.40
C GLY A 111 8.38 -8.57 -5.61
N PHE A 112 8.02 -8.68 -4.33
CA PHE A 112 8.01 -7.55 -3.40
C PHE A 112 9.42 -7.03 -3.14
N VAL A 113 9.55 -5.72 -2.93
CA VAL A 113 10.85 -5.06 -2.68
C VAL A 113 11.12 -4.79 -1.20
N GLY A 114 10.18 -5.17 -0.33
CA GLY A 114 10.28 -4.99 1.11
C GLY A 114 8.92 -5.12 1.79
N PHE A 115 8.93 -5.02 3.12
CA PHE A 115 7.73 -4.97 3.94
C PHE A 115 7.34 -3.52 4.28
N LYS A 116 6.05 -3.29 4.47
CA LYS A 116 5.49 -2.08 5.07
C LYS A 116 4.58 -2.46 6.24
N PRO A 117 5.13 -2.52 7.47
CA PRO A 117 4.31 -2.71 8.66
C PRO A 117 3.50 -1.45 8.97
N TYR A 118 2.33 -1.63 9.59
CA TYR A 118 1.49 -0.52 10.06
C TYR A 118 1.11 -0.70 11.53
N PRO A 119 1.25 0.34 12.37
CA PRO A 119 0.83 0.32 13.78
C PRO A 119 -0.61 -0.16 14.00
N ASP A 120 -1.47 0.08 13.02
CA ASP A 120 -2.86 -0.33 13.04
C ASP A 120 -3.05 -1.85 13.07
N MET A 121 -2.09 -2.60 12.51
CA MET A 121 -2.08 -4.07 12.54
C MET A 121 -1.73 -4.62 13.93
N VAL A 122 -1.12 -3.82 14.80
CA VAL A 122 -0.71 -4.21 16.16
C VAL A 122 -1.77 -3.83 17.17
N SER A 123 -2.13 -2.55 17.23
CA SER A 123 -2.97 -2.01 18.31
C SER A 123 -4.30 -1.44 17.82
N GLY A 124 -4.36 -0.94 16.58
CA GLY A 124 -5.51 -0.17 16.08
C GLY A 124 -5.75 1.17 16.81
N VAL A 125 -4.97 1.47 17.86
CA VAL A 125 -5.07 2.69 18.67
C VAL A 125 -3.97 3.66 18.26
N LYS A 126 -4.37 4.85 17.83
CA LYS A 126 -3.45 5.92 17.44
C LYS A 126 -2.59 6.35 18.64
N GLY A 127 -1.27 6.28 18.47
CA GLY A 127 -0.31 6.68 19.52
C GLY A 127 -0.07 5.63 20.61
N ALA A 128 -0.46 4.38 20.39
CA ALA A 128 -0.04 3.28 21.25
C ALA A 128 1.49 3.14 21.29
N ASP A 129 2.02 2.70 22.43
CA ASP A 129 3.44 2.37 22.58
C ASP A 129 3.71 1.05 21.84
N ILE A 130 4.35 1.14 20.68
CA ILE A 130 4.60 0.03 19.76
C ILE A 130 6.10 -0.01 19.45
N SER A 131 6.69 -1.17 19.65
CA SER A 131 8.07 -1.50 19.29
C SER A 131 8.14 -2.12 17.89
N ILE A 132 9.35 -2.14 17.30
CA ILE A 132 9.57 -2.79 16.01
C ILE A 132 9.29 -4.30 16.05
N PHE A 133 9.40 -4.93 17.22
CA PHE A 133 9.18 -6.36 17.41
C PHE A 133 7.70 -6.72 17.47
N ASP A 134 6.80 -5.76 17.64
CA ASP A 134 5.36 -6.04 17.68
C ASP A 134 4.76 -6.24 16.28
N PHE A 135 5.55 -6.03 15.22
CA PHE A 135 5.14 -6.21 13.83
C PHE A 135 5.46 -7.60 13.26
N LEU A 136 6.17 -8.46 14.01
CA LEU A 136 6.73 -9.74 13.58
C LEU A 136 6.61 -10.83 14.65
#